data_AF-A0A4Q5PR78-F1
#
_entry.id   AF-A0A4Q5PR78-F1
#
_cell.length_a   1.000
_cell.length_b   1.000
_cell.length_c   1.000
_cell.angle_alpha   90.00
_cell.angle_beta   90.00
_cell.angle_gamma   90.00
#
_symmetry.space_group_name_H-M   'P 1'
#
loop_
_entity.id
_entity.type
_entity.pdbx_description
1 polymer ?
#
loop_
_entity_poly.entity_id
_entity_poly.type
_entity_poly.pdbx_seq_one_letter_code
_entity_poly.pdbx_strand_id
1 'polypeptide(L)'
;MKFHISREACCFQDDQIGPLEMVCDLADDSTLRQLVEAVQTSRFLQFSSSHQVLVAEMGNSELVRVFAPSWFRRRAPEYTVSPDAKATEIIGDGELRFRFVFD
;
A
#
# COMPACT_ATOMS: atom_id res chain seq x y z
N MET A 1 9.02 -7.73 -12.85
CA MET A 1 9.48 -6.56 -12.09
C MET A 1 9.35 -6.80 -10.59
N LYS A 2 10.33 -6.34 -9.80
CA LYS A 2 10.25 -6.33 -8.34
C LYS A 2 9.91 -4.93 -7.84
N PHE A 3 8.86 -4.82 -7.04
CA PHE A 3 8.45 -3.57 -6.38
C PHE A 3 8.80 -3.63 -4.90
N HIS A 4 9.50 -2.61 -4.42
CA HIS A 4 9.83 -2.43 -3.01
C HIS A 4 8.69 -1.71 -2.32
N ILE A 5 8.13 -2.35 -1.29
CA ILE A 5 6.98 -1.86 -0.54
C ILE A 5 7.37 -1.73 0.92
N SER A 6 7.05 -0.60 1.55
CA SER A 6 7.15 -0.45 3.00
C SER A 6 5.85 0.03 3.62
N ARG A 7 5.71 -0.14 4.93
CA ARG A 7 4.59 0.40 5.70
C ARG A 7 5.06 0.98 7.02
N GLU A 8 4.29 1.92 7.55
CA GLU A 8 4.45 2.34 8.93
C GLU A 8 4.01 1.25 9.92
N ALA A 9 4.68 1.22 11.07
CA ALA A 9 4.30 0.38 12.19
C ALA A 9 2.95 0.86 12.74
N CYS A 10 2.02 -0.07 12.94
CA CYS A 10 0.68 0.21 13.46
C CYS A 10 0.69 0.52 14.97
N CYS A 11 1.66 -0.05 15.69
CA CYS A 11 1.91 0.19 17.10
C CYS A 11 3.38 -0.11 17.46
N PHE A 12 3.83 0.31 18.64
CA PHE A 12 5.18 0.01 19.17
C PHE A 12 5.50 -1.50 19.20
N GLN A 13 4.48 -2.36 19.22
CA GLN A 13 4.62 -3.81 19.17
C GLN A 13 4.89 -4.35 17.75
N ASP A 14 4.38 -3.69 16.70
CA ASP A 14 4.64 -4.06 15.28
C ASP A 14 6.09 -3.78 14.89
N ASP A 15 6.67 -2.70 15.44
CA ASP A 15 8.07 -2.29 15.25
C ASP A 15 9.08 -3.38 15.68
N GLN A 16 8.62 -4.38 16.46
CA GLN A 16 9.47 -5.46 16.97
C GLN A 16 9.17 -6.84 16.38
N ILE A 17 8.09 -7.02 15.61
CA ILE A 17 7.56 -8.38 15.30
C ILE A 17 7.26 -8.62 13.81
N GLY A 18 6.87 -7.61 13.04
CA GLY A 18 6.48 -7.80 11.63
C GLY A 18 7.48 -7.17 10.66
N PRO A 19 7.69 -7.75 9.45
CA PRO A 19 8.46 -7.06 8.42
C PRO A 19 7.71 -5.77 8.03
N LEU A 20 8.39 -4.63 8.14
CA LEU A 20 7.91 -3.32 7.68
C LEU A 20 8.17 -3.11 6.18
N GLU A 21 8.81 -4.08 5.54
CA GLU A 21 9.16 -4.08 4.13
C GLU A 21 8.75 -5.40 3.50
N MET A 22 8.31 -5.37 2.24
CA MET A 22 8.09 -6.54 1.42
C MET A 22 8.50 -6.26 -0.02
N VAL A 23 8.74 -7.33 -0.78
CA VAL A 23 8.94 -7.25 -2.22
C VAL A 23 7.77 -7.94 -2.92
N CYS A 24 7.10 -7.23 -3.82
CA CYS A 24 6.11 -7.79 -4.72
C CYS A 24 6.76 -8.06 -6.09
N ASP A 25 6.75 -9.31 -6.53
CA ASP A 25 7.18 -9.67 -7.90
C ASP A 25 5.95 -9.78 -8.80
N LEU A 26 5.86 -8.91 -9.80
CA LEU A 26 4.73 -8.81 -10.73
C LEU A 26 5.24 -8.65 -12.17
N ALA A 27 4.39 -8.93 -13.16
CA ALA A 27 4.75 -8.71 -14.55
C ALA A 27 4.97 -7.21 -14.85
N ASP A 28 5.83 -6.87 -15.80
CA ASP A 28 6.24 -5.50 -16.08
C ASP A 28 5.11 -4.61 -16.63
N ASP A 29 4.07 -5.24 -17.19
CA ASP A 29 2.83 -4.62 -17.66
C ASP A 29 1.73 -4.54 -16.59
N SER A 30 2.03 -4.97 -15.35
CA SER A 30 1.07 -4.92 -14.26
C SER A 30 0.68 -3.49 -13.92
N THR A 31 -0.61 -3.29 -13.65
CA THR A 31 -1.17 -1.98 -13.31
C THR A 31 -0.98 -1.64 -11.83
N LEU A 32 -1.13 -0.36 -11.49
CA LEU A 32 -1.13 0.07 -10.08
C LEU A 32 -2.21 -0.67 -9.27
N ARG A 33 -3.39 -0.89 -9.85
CA ARG A 33 -4.46 -1.68 -9.22
C ARG A 33 -4.01 -3.08 -8.86
N GLN A 34 -3.36 -3.79 -9.78
CA GLN A 34 -2.87 -5.16 -9.55
C GLN A 34 -1.80 -5.20 -8.45
N LEU A 35 -0.92 -4.19 -8.40
CA LEU A 35 0.05 -4.06 -7.32
C LEU A 35 -0.62 -3.87 -5.95
N VAL A 36 -1.58 -2.94 -5.86
CA VAL A 36 -2.32 -2.67 -4.62
C VAL A 36 -3.16 -3.88 -4.19
N GLU A 37 -3.72 -4.63 -5.14
CA GLU A 37 -4.42 -5.88 -4.87
C GLU A 37 -3.48 -6.98 -4.34
N ALA A 38 -2.28 -7.12 -4.93
CA ALA A 38 -1.26 -8.05 -4.46
C ALA A 38 -0.80 -7.74 -3.03
N VAL A 39 -0.59 -6.46 -2.72
CA VAL A 39 -0.23 -5.99 -1.37
C VAL A 39 -1.36 -6.24 -0.36
N GLN A 40 -2.63 -6.02 -0.73
CA GLN A 40 -3.76 -6.32 0.15
C GLN A 40 -3.92 -7.84 0.37
N THR A 41 -3.72 -8.63 -0.69
CA THR A 41 -3.87 -10.09 -0.64
C THR A 41 -2.75 -10.77 0.16
N SER A 42 -1.55 -10.17 0.19
CA SER A 42 -0.43 -10.65 1.01
C SER A 42 -0.66 -10.48 2.52
N ARG A 43 -1.70 -9.75 2.94
CA ARG A 43 -1.97 -9.37 4.34
C ARG A 43 -0.81 -8.61 5.00
N PHE A 44 0.01 -7.96 4.19
CA PHE A 44 1.13 -7.14 4.67
C PHE A 44 0.63 -5.89 5.40
N LEU A 45 -0.43 -5.25 4.88
CA LEU A 45 -1.02 -4.07 5.51
C LEU A 45 -1.74 -4.45 6.81
N GLN A 46 -1.30 -3.84 7.91
CA GLN A 46 -1.92 -3.99 9.23
C GLN A 46 -2.67 -2.71 9.58
N PHE A 47 -3.80 -2.87 10.27
CA PHE A 47 -4.66 -1.78 10.70
C PHE A 47 -5.01 -1.97 12.18
N SER A 48 -5.37 -0.89 12.87
CA SER A 48 -5.88 -0.94 14.24
C SER A 48 -7.12 -0.06 14.38
N SER A 49 -7.76 -0.10 15.55
CA SER A 49 -8.93 0.74 15.84
C SER A 49 -8.63 2.24 15.70
N SER A 50 -7.40 2.69 15.95
CA SER A 50 -6.96 4.07 15.79
C SER A 50 -6.29 4.37 14.43
N HIS A 51 -5.95 3.34 13.65
CA HIS A 51 -5.24 3.47 12.39
C HIS A 51 -5.95 2.66 11.30
N GLN A 52 -6.94 3.29 10.68
CA GLN A 52 -7.89 2.60 9.78
C GLN A 52 -7.69 2.93 8.30
N VAL A 53 -6.84 3.91 7.99
CA VAL A 53 -6.59 4.37 6.62
C VAL A 53 -5.09 4.47 6.40
N LEU A 54 -4.62 3.88 5.30
CA LEU A 54 -3.25 3.98 4.83
C LEU A 54 -3.23 4.69 3.47
N VAL A 55 -2.32 5.63 3.30
CA VAL A 55 -1.99 6.21 1.99
C VAL A 55 -0.74 5.51 1.48
N ALA A 56 -0.78 4.98 0.26
CA ALA A 56 0.42 4.61 -0.47
C ALA A 56 0.96 5.84 -1.21
N GLU A 57 2.20 6.19 -0.93
CA GLU A 57 2.89 7.34 -1.49
C GLU A 57 4.23 6.92 -2.13
N MET A 58 4.62 7.68 -3.15
CA MET A 58 5.97 7.62 -3.74
C MET A 58 6.57 9.02 -3.63
N GLY A 59 7.61 9.16 -2.81
CA GLY A 59 8.11 10.46 -2.40
C GLY A 59 7.01 11.30 -1.73
N ASN A 60 6.65 12.43 -2.34
CA ASN A 60 5.60 13.34 -1.84
C ASN A 60 4.25 13.19 -2.57
N SER A 61 4.10 12.17 -3.42
CA SER A 61 2.90 11.96 -4.23
C SER A 61 2.04 10.86 -3.64
N GLU A 62 0.84 11.20 -3.17
CA GLU A 62 -0.17 10.21 -2.77
C GLU A 62 -0.75 9.52 -4.02
N LEU A 63 -0.64 8.20 -4.08
CA LEU A 63 -1.08 7.42 -5.24
C LEU A 63 -2.43 6.76 -5.00
N VAL A 64 -2.61 6.18 -3.80
CA VAL A 64 -3.82 5.44 -3.44
C VAL A 64 -4.07 5.46 -1.94
N ARG A 65 -5.33 5.48 -1.53
CA ARG A 65 -5.79 5.26 -0.16
C ARG A 65 -6.39 3.87 -0.02
N VAL A 66 -6.00 3.16 1.03
CA VAL A 66 -6.47 1.82 1.38
C VAL A 66 -7.11 1.86 2.76
N PHE A 67 -8.26 1.20 2.88
CA PHE A 67 -9.10 1.25 4.07
C PHE A 67 -9.10 -0.08 4.81
N ALA A 68 -9.15 -0.01 6.14
CA ALA A 68 -9.23 -1.19 7.00
C ALA A 68 -10.51 -2.00 6.69
N PRO A 69 -10.39 -3.27 6.30
CA PRO A 69 -11.54 -4.08 5.88
C PRO A 69 -12.53 -4.36 7.03
N SER A 70 -12.05 -4.30 8.29
CA SER A 70 -12.87 -4.49 9.49
C SER A 70 -13.82 -3.31 9.77
N TRP A 71 -13.43 -2.09 9.41
CA TRP A 71 -14.22 -0.87 9.63
C TRP A 71 -14.99 -0.43 8.38
N PHE A 72 -14.35 -0.52 7.21
CA PHE A 72 -14.91 -0.06 5.95
C PHE A 72 -15.28 -1.24 5.05
N ARG A 73 -16.38 -1.92 5.39
CA ARG A 73 -16.84 -3.09 4.62
C ARG A 73 -17.03 -2.74 3.14
N ARG A 74 -16.29 -3.42 2.26
CA ARG A 74 -16.36 -3.27 0.80
C ARG A 74 -15.99 -1.88 0.28
N ARG A 75 -15.33 -1.03 1.06
CA ARG A 75 -14.80 0.22 0.53
C ARG A 75 -13.60 -0.09 -0.36
N ALA A 76 -13.71 0.26 -1.63
CA ALA A 76 -12.63 0.09 -2.59
C ALA A 76 -11.50 1.10 -2.30
N PRO A 77 -10.24 0.80 -2.69
CA PRO A 77 -9.17 1.78 -2.65
C PRO A 77 -9.50 3.02 -3.49
N GLU A 78 -9.10 4.19 -3.02
CA GLU A 78 -9.30 5.47 -3.70
C GLU A 78 -7.98 5.90 -4.35
N TYR A 79 -7.95 6.02 -5.67
CA TYR A 79 -6.74 6.31 -6.42
C TYR A 79 -6.69 7.79 -6.82
N THR A 80 -5.55 8.44 -6.59
CA THR A 80 -5.26 9.80 -7.04
C THR A 80 -4.70 9.82 -8.47
N VAL A 81 -4.06 8.72 -8.87
CA VAL A 81 -3.58 8.49 -10.23
C VAL A 81 -4.42 7.43 -10.93
N SER A 82 -4.23 7.24 -12.24
CA SER A 82 -4.97 6.20 -12.96
C SER A 82 -4.65 4.81 -12.39
N PRO A 83 -5.65 4.04 -11.90
CA PRO A 83 -5.43 2.70 -11.37
C PRO A 83 -4.98 1.70 -12.44
N ASP A 84 -5.29 1.99 -13.70
CA ASP A 84 -5.00 1.12 -14.84
C ASP A 84 -3.69 1.53 -15.57
N ALA A 85 -3.01 2.58 -15.09
CA ALA A 85 -1.66 2.89 -15.53
C ALA A 85 -0.67 1.85 -14.99
N LYS A 86 0.43 1.65 -15.72
CA LYS A 86 1.44 0.65 -15.35
C LYS A 86 2.13 1.07 -14.05
N ALA A 87 2.28 0.11 -13.14
CA ALA A 87 2.98 0.34 -11.88
C ALA A 87 4.45 0.74 -12.12
N THR A 88 5.08 0.21 -13.16
CA THR A 88 6.45 0.54 -13.58
C THR A 88 6.60 1.99 -14.05
N GLU A 89 5.59 2.58 -14.67
CA GLU A 89 5.61 3.99 -15.11
C GLU A 89 5.41 4.96 -13.94
N ILE A 90 4.68 4.53 -12.91
CA ILE A 90 4.36 5.36 -11.73
C ILE A 90 5.46 5.26 -10.69
N ILE A 91 5.92 4.04 -10.37
CA ILE A 91 6.84 3.76 -9.26
C ILE A 91 8.28 3.64 -9.76
N GLY A 92 8.50 3.13 -10.97
CA GLY A 92 9.84 2.83 -11.50
C GLY A 92 10.60 1.88 -10.58
N ASP A 93 11.85 2.24 -10.28
CA ASP A 93 12.71 1.56 -9.29
C ASP A 93 12.53 2.12 -7.86
N GLY A 94 11.52 2.98 -7.66
CA GLY A 94 11.22 3.60 -6.38
C GLY A 94 10.56 2.65 -5.38
N GLU A 95 10.35 3.19 -4.18
CA GLU A 95 9.66 2.50 -3.09
C GLU A 95 8.23 3.01 -2.96
N LEU A 96 7.28 2.09 -2.82
CA LEU A 96 5.90 2.41 -2.45
C LEU A 96 5.75 2.33 -0.94
N ARG A 97 5.59 3.48 -0.28
CA ARG A 97 5.47 3.56 1.17
C ARG A 97 4.01 3.70 1.57
N PHE A 98 3.56 2.89 2.53
CA PHE A 98 2.24 2.98 3.14
C PHE A 98 2.32 3.72 4.48
N ARG A 99 1.67 4.88 4.58
CA ARG A 99 1.68 5.78 5.74
C ARG A 99 0.28 5.91 6.32
N PHE A 100 0.14 5.95 7.65
CA PHE A 100 -1.16 6.16 8.26
C PHE A 100 -1.61 7.62 8.10
N VAL A 101 -2.91 7.80 7.90
CA VAL A 101 -3.55 9.10 7.91
C VAL A 101 -4.73 9.09 8.87
N PHE A 102 -4.90 10.22 9.57
CA PHE A 102 -6.02 10.47 10.47
C PHE A 102 -6.96 11.43 9.75
N ASP A 103 -8.04 10.90 9.19
CA ASP A 103 -9.19 11.70 8.70
C ASP A 103 -10.12 12.07 9.86
#